data_AF-A0A915M0A8-F1
#
_entry.id   AF-A0A915M0A8-F1
#
_cell.length_a   1.000
_cell.length_b   1.000
_cell.length_c   1.000
_cell.angle_alpha   90.00
_cell.angle_beta   90.00
_cell.angle_gamma   90.00
#
_symmetry.space_group_name_H-M   'P 1'
#
loop_
_entity.id
_entity.type
_entity.pdbx_description
1 polymer ?
#
loop_
_entity_poly.entity_id
_entity_poly.type
_entity_poly.pdbx_seq_one_letter_code
_entity_poly.pdbx_strand_id
1 'polypeptide(L)'
;MPSQTEIKEIFNLYDEELDGKIDGIQIGEVVRACGLKPTNAMVWKAAGQEYKRKGEKRLTFEEWLPIFDQLSKEKEVGSYADFMEGL
;
A
#
# COMPACT_ATOMS: atom_id res chain seq x y z
N MET A 1 0.00 8.47 11.53
CA MET A 1 -0.59 7.61 10.49
C MET A 1 -2.05 7.40 10.85
N PRO A 2 -2.96 7.28 9.87
CA PRO A 2 -4.38 7.04 10.14
C PRO A 2 -4.56 5.76 11.00
N SER A 3 -5.62 5.72 11.80
CA SER A 3 -6.05 4.53 12.52
C SER A 3 -6.48 3.43 11.55
N GLN A 4 -6.53 2.18 12.02
CA GLN A 4 -6.95 1.05 11.18
C GLN A 4 -8.37 1.23 10.61
N THR A 5 -9.27 1.86 11.38
CA THR A 5 -10.62 2.21 10.91
C THR A 5 -10.57 3.19 9.75
N GLU A 6 -9.83 4.29 9.88
CA GLU A 6 -9.68 5.28 8.82
C GLU A 6 -9.02 4.68 7.57
N ILE A 7 -8.03 3.79 7.74
CA ILE A 7 -7.40 3.07 6.63
C ILE A 7 -8.42 2.19 5.89
N LYS A 8 -9.30 1.49 6.63
CA LYS A 8 -10.37 0.67 6.04
C LYS A 8 -11.43 1.51 5.32
N GLU A 9 -11.78 2.67 5.88
CA GLU A 9 -12.68 3.61 5.21
C GLU A 9 -12.07 4.12 3.90
N ILE A 10 -10.79 4.50 3.92
CA ILE A 10 -10.06 4.90 2.70
C ILE A 10 -10.04 3.76 1.69
N PHE A 11 -9.73 2.52 2.10
CA PHE A 11 -9.75 1.37 1.21
C PHE A 11 -11.11 1.19 0.52
N ASN A 12 -12.20 1.29 1.28
CA ASN A 12 -13.56 1.13 0.76
C ASN A 12 -13.96 2.25 -0.21
N LEU A 13 -13.32 3.42 -0.20
CA LEU A 13 -13.57 4.46 -1.22
C LEU A 13 -13.11 4.04 -2.62
N TYR A 14 -12.21 3.05 -2.72
CA TYR A 14 -11.67 2.54 -3.97
C TYR A 14 -12.34 1.22 -4.43
N ASP A 15 -13.22 0.66 -3.60
CA ASP A 15 -14.02 -0.52 -3.95
C ASP A 15 -15.16 -0.11 -4.89
N GLU A 16 -14.89 -0.20 -6.19
CA GLU A 16 -15.85 0.16 -7.24
C GLU A 16 -17.05 -0.80 -7.31
N GLU A 17 -16.90 -2.04 -6.85
CA GLU A 17 -17.93 -3.09 -6.95
C GLU A 17 -18.72 -3.30 -5.64
N LEU A 18 -18.31 -2.63 -4.55
CA LEU A 18 -18.91 -2.74 -3.21
C LEU A 18 -18.92 -4.18 -2.65
N ASP A 19 -17.91 -4.98 -3.01
CA ASP A 19 -17.75 -6.37 -2.57
C ASP A 19 -16.60 -6.58 -1.56
N GLY A 20 -16.02 -5.48 -1.07
CA GLY A 20 -14.91 -5.44 -0.13
C GLY A 20 -13.54 -5.65 -0.77
N LYS A 21 -13.41 -5.45 -2.10
CA LYS A 21 -12.16 -5.67 -2.83
C LYS A 21 -11.80 -4.51 -3.75
N ILE A 22 -10.50 -4.29 -3.91
CA ILE A 22 -9.95 -3.36 -4.90
C ILE A 22 -9.17 -4.12 -5.97
N ASP A 23 -8.99 -3.53 -7.15
CA ASP A 23 -8.08 -4.02 -8.16
C ASP A 23 -6.61 -3.86 -7.73
N GLY A 24 -5.75 -4.78 -8.16
CA GLY A 24 -4.32 -4.74 -7.91
C GLY A 24 -3.65 -3.43 -8.32
N ILE A 25 -4.13 -2.77 -9.38
CA ILE A 25 -3.56 -1.49 -9.82
C ILE A 25 -3.82 -0.36 -8.81
N GLN A 26 -4.87 -0.48 -7.98
CA GLN A 26 -5.27 0.54 -7.02
C GLN A 26 -4.45 0.49 -5.73
N ILE A 27 -3.68 -0.59 -5.48
CA ILE A 27 -2.87 -0.75 -4.25
C ILE A 27 -2.03 0.51 -3.97
N GLY A 28 -1.31 1.00 -4.98
CA GLY A 28 -0.44 2.16 -4.82
C GLY A 28 -1.21 3.46 -4.59
N GLU A 29 -2.44 3.58 -5.10
CA GLU A 29 -3.28 4.76 -4.89
C GLU A 29 -3.86 4.79 -3.48
N VAL A 30 -4.38 3.65 -3.00
CA VAL A 30 -4.91 3.53 -1.63
C VAL A 30 -3.81 3.79 -0.59
N VAL A 31 -2.60 3.25 -0.81
CA VAL A 31 -1.45 3.50 0.07
C VAL A 31 -1.11 5.00 0.13
N ARG A 32 -1.22 5.72 -1.00
CA ARG A 32 -0.98 7.17 -1.06
C ARG A 32 -2.11 7.97 -0.41
N ALA A 33 -3.36 7.54 -0.56
CA ALA A 33 -4.50 8.13 0.12
C ALA A 33 -4.40 7.99 1.65
N CYS A 34 -3.77 6.92 2.13
CA CYS A 34 -3.44 6.74 3.55
C CYS A 34 -2.26 7.59 4.04
N GLY A 35 -1.66 8.43 3.18
CA GLY A 35 -0.60 9.38 3.52
C GLY A 35 0.83 8.86 3.37
N LEU A 36 1.03 7.65 2.84
CA LEU A 36 2.36 7.17 2.46
C LEU A 36 2.76 7.68 1.08
N LYS A 37 4.06 7.64 0.77
CA LYS A 37 4.61 8.12 -0.52
C LYS A 37 5.46 7.06 -1.22
N PRO A 38 4.95 5.83 -1.45
CA PRO A 38 5.74 4.80 -2.11
C PRO A 38 5.93 5.11 -3.60
N THR A 39 7.09 4.71 -4.14
CA THR A 39 7.28 4.63 -5.59
C THR A 39 6.55 3.41 -6.15
N ASN A 40 6.27 3.39 -7.45
CA ASN A 40 5.65 2.21 -8.08
C ASN A 40 6.53 0.95 -7.94
N ALA A 41 7.86 1.11 -7.94
CA ALA A 41 8.79 0.00 -7.72
C ALA A 41 8.62 -0.62 -6.32
N MET A 42 8.47 0.21 -5.27
CA MET A 42 8.22 -0.27 -3.91
C MET A 42 6.87 -1.00 -3.82
N VAL A 43 5.82 -0.42 -4.43
CA VAL A 43 4.49 -1.06 -4.47
C VAL A 43 4.58 -2.43 -5.14
N TRP A 44 5.25 -2.54 -6.29
CA TRP A 44 5.38 -3.82 -7.00
C TRP A 44 6.23 -4.84 -6.25
N LYS A 45 7.26 -4.39 -5.53
CA LYS A 45 8.09 -5.24 -4.68
C LYS A 45 7.30 -5.80 -3.49
N ALA A 46 6.42 -4.99 -2.89
CA ALA A 46 5.60 -5.39 -1.76
C ALA A 46 4.36 -6.22 -2.18
N ALA A 47 3.70 -5.85 -3.27
CA ALA A 47 2.47 -6.49 -3.72
C ALA A 47 2.70 -7.76 -4.55
N GLY A 48 3.72 -7.78 -5.43
CA GLY A 48 3.93 -8.86 -6.40
C GLY A 48 3.58 -8.46 -7.84
N GLN A 49 3.92 -9.33 -8.79
CA GLN A 49 3.75 -9.02 -10.22
C GLN A 49 2.32 -9.20 -10.70
N GLU A 50 1.53 -10.06 -10.05
CA GLU A 50 0.15 -10.36 -10.46
C GLU A 50 -0.83 -9.18 -10.26
N TYR A 51 -0.40 -8.10 -9.59
CA TYR A 51 -1.19 -6.89 -9.37
C TYR A 51 -0.83 -5.74 -10.31
N LYS A 52 0.01 -5.99 -11.33
CA LYS A 52 0.47 -4.95 -12.26
C LYS A 52 -0.51 -4.62 -13.38
N ARG A 53 -1.49 -5.48 -13.63
CA ARG A 53 -2.42 -5.34 -14.76
C ARG A 53 -3.85 -5.26 -14.25
N LYS A 54 -4.61 -4.32 -14.81
CA LYS A 54 -6.02 -4.12 -14.50
C LYS A 54 -6.81 -5.40 -14.79
N GLY A 55 -7.65 -5.81 -13.85
CA GLY A 55 -8.56 -6.94 -13.96
C GLY A 55 -7.89 -8.32 -13.80
N GLU A 56 -6.59 -8.38 -13.54
CA GLU A 56 -5.89 -9.66 -13.35
C GLU A 56 -6.15 -10.24 -11.96
N LYS A 57 -6.13 -9.37 -10.93
CA LYS A 57 -6.36 -9.79 -9.54
C LYS A 57 -6.98 -8.65 -8.73
N ARG A 58 -7.97 -9.02 -7.92
CA ARG A 58 -8.57 -8.17 -6.90
C ARG A 58 -8.23 -8.71 -5.52
N LEU A 59 -8.17 -7.84 -4.53
CA LEU A 59 -7.74 -8.20 -3.18
C LEU A 59 -8.64 -7.57 -2.13
N THR A 60 -8.89 -8.31 -1.05
CA THR A 60 -9.60 -7.84 0.14
C THR A 60 -8.74 -6.89 0.98
N PHE A 61 -9.38 -6.19 1.93
CA PHE A 61 -8.67 -5.37 2.91
C PHE A 61 -7.61 -6.17 3.70
N GLU A 62 -7.91 -7.41 4.06
CA GLU A 62 -7.02 -8.28 4.85
C GLU A 62 -5.79 -8.72 4.03
N GLU A 63 -5.95 -8.95 2.74
CA GLU A 63 -4.86 -9.24 1.80
C GLU A 63 -4.01 -7.99 1.49
N TRP A 64 -4.63 -6.81 1.50
CA TRP A 64 -3.96 -5.53 1.25
C TRP A 64 -3.16 -5.02 2.46
N LEU A 65 -3.66 -5.22 3.68
CA LEU A 65 -3.04 -4.72 4.91
C LEU A 65 -1.55 -5.08 5.11
N PRO A 66 -1.08 -6.31 4.84
CA PRO A 66 0.35 -6.62 4.95
C PRO A 66 1.21 -5.85 3.94
N ILE A 67 0.70 -5.55 2.75
CA ILE A 67 1.39 -4.74 1.74
C ILE A 67 1.54 -3.30 2.25
N PHE A 68 0.48 -2.75 2.84
CA PHE A 68 0.51 -1.43 3.48
C PHE A 68 1.52 -1.36 4.64
N ASP A 69 1.50 -2.35 5.54
CA ASP A 69 2.42 -2.42 6.69
C ASP A 69 3.89 -2.45 6.22
N GLN A 70 4.21 -3.26 5.21
CA GLN A 70 5.55 -3.29 4.62
C GLN A 70 5.97 -1.93 4.06
N LEU A 71 5.10 -1.26 3.30
CA LEU A 71 5.39 0.06 2.72
C LEU A 71 5.49 1.18 3.76
N SER A 72 4.81 1.02 4.91
CA SER A 72 4.90 1.96 6.02
C SER A 72 6.27 1.92 6.69
N LYS A 73 6.88 0.74 6.77
CA LYS A 73 8.21 0.48 7.35
C LYS A 73 9.35 0.88 6.43
N GLU A 74 9.20 0.71 5.10
CA GLU A 74 10.23 1.17 4.15
C GLU A 74 10.41 2.72 4.18
N LYS A 75 9.44 3.47 4.70
CA LYS A 75 9.58 4.91 4.95
C LYS A 75 10.56 5.22 6.09
N GLU A 76 10.74 4.31 7.05
CA GLU A 76 11.60 4.53 8.22
C GLU A 76 13.09 4.32 7.89
N VAL A 77 13.40 3.39 6.96
CA VAL A 77 14.77 3.06 6.53
C VAL A 77 15.38 4.11 5.56
N GLY A 78 14.63 5.16 5.23
CA GLY A 78 15.08 6.28 4.39
C GLY A 78 15.38 7.57 5.16
N SER A 79 15.34 7.55 6.50
CA SER A 79 15.71 8.72 7.27
C SER A 79 17.24 8.88 7.22
N TYR A 80 17.70 10.13 7.04
CA TYR A 80 19.12 10.52 6.99
C TYR A 80 19.96 10.00 8.19
N ALA A 81 19.30 9.52 9.26
CA ALA A 81 19.95 8.92 10.43
C ALA A 81 20.66 7.59 10.13
N ASP A 82 20.13 6.72 9.25
CA ASP A 82 20.79 5.44 8.90
C ASP A 82 22.10 5.64 8.12
N PHE A 83 22.26 6.81 7.49
CA PHE A 83 23.49 7.16 6.77
C PHE A 83 24.56 7.79 7.68
N MET A 84 24.23 8.20 8.91
CA MET A 84 25.15 8.86 9.85
C MET A 84 25.64 7.96 11.00
N GLU A 85 25.08 6.77 11.21
CA GLU A 85 25.61 5.82 12.20
C GLU A 85 26.83 5.01 11.71
N GLY A 86 27.31 5.28 10.49
CA GLY A 86 28.45 4.59 9.87
C GLY A 86 29.76 5.39 9.81
N LEU A 87 29.94 6.45 10.61
CA LEU A 87 31.18 7.24 10.70
C LEU A 87 31.77 7.27 12.11
#